data_AF-A0A814VWV2-F1
#
_entry.id   AF-A0A814VWV2-F1
#
_cell.length_a   1.000
_cell.length_b   1.000
_cell.length_c   1.000
_cell.angle_alpha   90.00
_cell.angle_beta   90.00
_cell.angle_gamma   90.00
#
_symmetry.space_group_name_H-M   'P 1'
#
loop_
_entity.id
_entity.type
_entity.pdbx_description
1 polymer ?
#
loop_
_entity_poly.entity_id
_entity_poly.type
_entity_poly.pdbx_seq_one_letter_code
_entity_poly.pdbx_strand_id
1 'polypeptide(L)'
;MALILDVNTQVYPMSIGDKFRFLLCTTLYEDGTSDTGEYDPNIEAKRSRADQFDYVMYGQVYRIEDDRRTTVVSHSTHVEANNTGPILDDDDDATTHSTTLCVYVSFGGLLMRLQANADHLQHFQMSSNIYLMMKKVAF
;
A
#
# COMPACT_ATOMS: atom_id res chain seq x y z
N MET A 1 1.34 8.07 -3.17
CA MET A 1 1.23 7.00 -2.16
C MET A 1 1.73 7.54 -0.83
N ALA A 2 1.16 7.09 0.28
CA ALA A 2 1.63 7.43 1.62
C ALA A 2 1.92 6.14 2.40
N LEU A 3 3.05 6.09 3.11
CA LEU A 3 3.49 4.92 3.86
C LEU A 3 3.74 5.33 5.31
N ILE A 4 3.13 4.60 6.25
CA ILE A 4 3.52 4.56 7.66
C ILE A 4 4.02 3.16 7.94
N LEU A 5 5.17 3.03 8.59
CA LEU A 5 5.82 1.75 8.82
C LEU A 5 6.63 1.78 10.11
N ASP A 6 6.38 0.79 10.98
CA ASP A 6 7.25 0.50 12.11
C ASP A 6 8.44 -0.35 11.65
N VAL A 7 9.64 0.03 12.10
CA VAL A 7 10.90 -0.68 11.79
C VAL A 7 11.73 -0.84 13.05
N ASN A 8 12.41 -1.98 13.17
CA ASN A 8 13.39 -2.16 14.23
C ASN A 8 14.70 -1.43 13.87
N THR A 9 14.84 -0.21 14.38
CA THR A 9 15.99 0.67 14.07
C THR A 9 17.28 0.24 14.75
N GLN A 10 17.26 -0.70 15.70
CA GLN A 10 18.48 -1.25 16.29
C GLN A 10 19.21 -2.17 15.31
N VAL A 11 18.45 -2.96 14.54
CA VAL A 11 19.02 -3.90 13.54
C VAL A 11 19.14 -3.26 12.17
N TYR A 12 18.26 -2.33 11.83
CA TYR A 12 18.28 -1.60 10.57
C TYR A 12 18.20 -0.09 10.83
N PRO A 13 19.35 0.55 11.13
CA PRO A 13 19.39 1.97 11.48
C PRO A 13 18.78 2.81 10.37
N MET A 14 17.88 3.74 10.69
CA MET A 14 17.24 4.66 9.73
C MET A 14 17.32 6.08 10.29
N SER A 15 17.77 7.02 9.46
CA SER A 15 17.84 8.44 9.80
C SER A 15 16.76 9.23 9.07
N ILE A 16 16.36 10.37 9.64
CA ILE A 16 15.47 11.31 8.94
C ILE A 16 16.17 11.77 7.66
N GLY A 17 15.46 11.67 6.53
CA GLY A 17 15.99 12.02 5.21
C GLY A 17 16.60 10.84 4.44
N ASP A 18 16.81 9.68 5.09
CA ASP A 18 17.18 8.45 4.38
C ASP A 18 16.10 8.11 3.35
N LYS A 19 16.53 7.81 2.12
CA LYS A 19 15.63 7.23 1.13
C LYS A 19 15.90 5.74 1.01
N PHE A 20 14.83 5.02 0.76
CA PHE A 20 14.87 3.57 0.64
C PHE A 20 13.93 3.14 -0.49
N ARG A 21 14.22 1.97 -1.03
CA ARG A 21 13.30 1.21 -1.87
C ARG A 21 12.70 0.11 -1.02
N PHE A 22 11.43 -0.20 -1.25
CA PHE A 22 10.78 -1.34 -0.62
C PHE A 22 10.02 -2.16 -1.66
N LEU A 23 9.77 -3.42 -1.34
CA LEU A 23 9.00 -4.35 -2.15
C LEU A 23 8.05 -5.13 -1.23
N LEU A 24 6.80 -5.30 -1.68
CA LEU A 24 5.81 -6.16 -1.05
C LEU A 24 5.57 -7.36 -1.97
N CYS A 25 5.63 -8.58 -1.43
CA CYS A 25 5.29 -9.79 -2.19
C CYS A 25 4.65 -10.86 -1.29
N THR A 26 3.95 -11.81 -1.90
CA THR A 26 3.34 -12.97 -1.21
C THR A 26 4.25 -14.19 -1.15
N THR A 27 5.40 -14.15 -1.85
CA THR A 27 6.36 -15.26 -1.93
C THR A 27 7.80 -14.75 -2.12
N LEU A 28 8.74 -15.42 -1.46
CA LEU A 28 10.18 -15.16 -1.59
C LEU A 28 10.79 -15.82 -2.83
N TYR A 29 10.12 -16.82 -3.41
CA TYR A 29 10.60 -17.52 -4.59
C TYR A 29 10.55 -16.61 -5.83
N GLU A 30 11.66 -16.56 -6.58
CA GLU A 30 11.76 -15.72 -7.78
C GLU A 30 10.80 -16.18 -8.89
N ASP A 31 10.57 -17.49 -8.98
CA ASP A 31 9.68 -18.15 -9.96
C ASP A 31 8.18 -17.88 -9.71
N GLY A 32 7.83 -17.26 -8.58
CA GLY A 32 6.45 -16.95 -8.23
C GLY A 32 5.65 -18.14 -7.71
N THR A 33 6.31 -19.26 -7.37
CA THR A 33 5.65 -20.37 -6.69
C THR A 33 5.06 -19.90 -5.36
N SER A 34 3.87 -20.42 -5.03
CA SER A 34 3.19 -20.09 -3.79
C SER A 34 4.02 -20.54 -2.59
N ASP A 35 4.05 -19.70 -1.56
CA ASP A 35 4.70 -20.03 -0.29
C ASP A 35 3.94 -21.17 0.42
N THR A 36 4.68 -22.16 0.90
CA THR A 36 4.12 -23.29 1.67
C THR A 36 3.87 -22.91 3.13
N GLY A 37 4.33 -21.73 3.57
CA GLY A 37 4.19 -21.25 4.94
C GLY A 37 5.16 -21.89 5.93
N GLU A 38 6.05 -22.75 5.45
CA GLU A 38 7.11 -23.38 6.23
C GLU A 38 8.45 -22.74 5.86
N TYR A 39 9.06 -22.08 6.83
CA TYR A 39 10.38 -21.49 6.65
C TYR A 39 11.45 -22.56 6.86
N ASP A 40 12.12 -22.96 5.78
CA ASP A 40 13.29 -23.84 5.85
C ASP A 40 14.58 -22.99 5.86
N PRO A 41 15.34 -22.97 6.96
CA PRO A 41 16.61 -22.24 7.02
C PRO A 41 17.66 -22.80 6.05
N ASN A 42 17.50 -24.04 5.56
CA ASN A 42 18.42 -24.64 4.59
C ASN A 42 18.12 -24.23 3.14
N ILE A 43 17.05 -23.47 2.90
CA ILE A 43 16.74 -22.88 1.58
C ILE A 43 17.74 -21.79 1.18
N GLU A 44 18.68 -21.38 2.05
CA GLU A 44 19.79 -20.47 1.69
C GLU A 44 20.59 -20.90 0.44
N ALA A 45 20.52 -22.17 0.03
CA ALA A 45 21.13 -22.64 -1.23
C ALA A 45 20.39 -22.15 -2.50
N LYS A 46 19.15 -21.65 -2.39
CA LYS A 46 18.36 -21.12 -3.50
C LYS A 46 18.33 -19.60 -3.42
N ARG A 47 18.78 -18.94 -4.50
CA ARG A 47 18.64 -17.49 -4.64
C ARG A 47 17.18 -17.09 -4.44
N SER A 48 16.98 -16.06 -3.63
CA SER A 48 15.65 -15.55 -3.28
C SER A 48 15.53 -14.06 -3.62
N ARG A 49 14.29 -13.57 -3.70
CA ARG A 49 14.05 -12.12 -3.84
C ARG A 49 14.65 -11.32 -2.68
N ALA A 50 14.76 -11.93 -1.50
CA ALA A 50 15.30 -11.29 -0.30
C ALA A 50 16.78 -10.94 -0.43
N ASP A 51 17.56 -11.68 -1.23
CA ASP A 51 19.02 -11.52 -1.36
C ASP A 51 19.42 -10.12 -1.86
N GLN A 52 18.50 -9.41 -2.52
CA GLN A 52 18.72 -8.08 -3.06
C GLN A 52 18.44 -6.97 -2.03
N PHE A 53 17.88 -7.30 -0.87
CA PHE A 53 17.40 -6.38 0.15
C PHE A 53 18.14 -6.61 1.47
N ASP A 54 18.16 -5.58 2.31
CA ASP A 54 18.98 -5.58 3.53
C ASP A 54 18.12 -5.78 4.79
N TYR A 55 16.79 -5.66 4.67
CA TYR A 55 15.83 -5.84 5.75
C TYR A 55 14.56 -6.53 5.23
N VAL A 56 14.10 -7.58 5.92
CA VAL A 56 12.93 -8.37 5.53
C VAL A 56 12.02 -8.59 6.74
N MET A 57 10.71 -8.43 6.54
CA MET A 57 9.68 -8.74 7.52
C MET A 57 8.59 -9.61 6.90
N TYR A 58 8.02 -10.52 7.69
CA TYR A 58 6.88 -11.35 7.33
C TYR A 58 5.68 -11.01 8.20
N GLY A 59 4.51 -10.84 7.59
CA GLY A 59 3.32 -10.36 8.27
C GLY A 59 2.04 -10.70 7.53
N GLN A 60 0.93 -10.24 8.09
CA GLN A 60 -0.40 -10.52 7.56
C GLN A 60 -1.20 -9.23 7.36
N VAL A 61 -1.91 -9.13 6.25
CA VAL A 61 -2.90 -8.08 6.01
C VAL A 61 -4.07 -8.28 6.97
N TYR A 62 -4.32 -7.33 7.87
CA TYR A 62 -5.37 -7.47 8.89
C TYR A 62 -6.53 -6.48 8.70
N ARG A 63 -6.41 -5.51 7.79
CA ARG A 63 -7.48 -4.56 7.48
C ARG A 63 -7.24 -3.96 6.10
N ILE A 64 -8.31 -3.83 5.32
CA ILE A 64 -8.34 -3.10 4.06
C ILE A 64 -9.52 -2.13 4.14
N GLU A 65 -9.27 -0.88 3.81
CA GLU A 65 -10.28 0.17 3.81
C GLU A 65 -10.32 0.89 2.48
N ASP A 66 -11.53 1.28 2.09
CA ASP A 66 -11.75 2.24 1.04
C ASP A 66 -11.67 3.64 1.67
N ASP A 67 -10.64 4.42 1.33
CA ASP A 67 -10.51 5.82 1.77
C ASP A 67 -11.43 6.68 0.90
N ARG A 68 -12.74 6.48 1.07
CA ARG A 68 -13.77 7.40 0.59
C ARG A 68 -13.76 8.64 1.47
N ARG A 69 -12.71 9.45 1.35
CA ARG A 69 -12.92 10.87 1.57
C ARG A 69 -13.80 11.34 0.42
N THR A 70 -15.12 11.31 0.64
CA THR A 70 -16.01 12.18 -0.11
C THR A 70 -15.48 13.58 0.16
N THR A 71 -14.71 14.13 -0.76
CA THR A 71 -14.46 15.56 -0.79
C THR A 71 -15.83 16.15 -1.01
N VAL A 72 -16.54 16.47 0.08
CA VAL A 72 -17.72 17.32 0.00
C VAL A 72 -17.13 18.65 -0.43
N VAL A 73 -17.03 18.84 -1.75
CA VAL A 73 -16.74 20.14 -2.33
C VAL A 73 -17.87 21.00 -1.81
N SER A 74 -17.56 21.75 -0.76
CA SER A 74 -18.47 22.69 -0.14
C SER A 74 -18.56 23.83 -1.13
N HIS A 75 -19.31 23.62 -2.21
CA HIS A 75 -19.80 24.71 -3.03
C HIS A 75 -20.65 25.56 -2.09
N SER A 76 -20.06 26.63 -1.58
CA SER A 76 -20.78 27.74 -0.97
C SER A 76 -21.66 28.33 -2.08
N THR A 77 -22.89 27.85 -2.19
CA THR A 77 -23.90 28.42 -3.07
C THR A 77 -24.38 29.72 -2.44
N HIS A 78 -23.87 30.85 -2.93
CA HIS A 78 -24.57 32.11 -2.80
C HIS A 78 -25.75 32.08 -3.79
N VAL A 79 -26.95 31.88 -3.27
CA VAL A 79 -28.19 31.83 -4.07
C VAL A 79 -28.58 33.26 -4.43
N GLU A 80 -28.26 33.70 -5.65
CA GLU A 80 -28.98 34.80 -6.30
C GLU A 80 -30.05 34.20 -7.21
N ALA A 81 -31.31 34.37 -6.80
CA ALA A 81 -32.46 33.93 -7.56
C ALA A 81 -32.64 34.82 -8.81
N ASN A 82 -32.43 34.25 -10.00
CA ASN A 82 -33.01 34.78 -11.23
C ASN A 82 -33.50 33.63 -12.13
N ASN A 83 -34.81 33.65 -12.38
CA ASN A 83 -35.56 32.68 -13.16
C ASN A 83 -35.18 32.71 -14.66
N THR A 84 -34.68 31.59 -15.19
CA THR A 84 -34.94 31.17 -16.58
C THR A 84 -34.66 29.69 -16.80
N GLY A 85 -35.71 28.87 -16.94
CA GLY A 85 -35.81 27.64 -17.75
C GLY A 85 -34.93 26.41 -17.41
N PRO A 86 -35.41 25.17 -17.69
CA PRO A 86 -34.62 23.96 -17.48
C PRO A 86 -33.67 23.76 -18.67
N ILE A 87 -32.37 23.74 -18.40
CA ILE A 87 -31.36 23.28 -19.36
C ILE A 87 -31.09 21.81 -19.00
N LEU A 88 -31.37 20.93 -19.97
CA LEU A 88 -30.97 19.53 -19.96
C LEU A 88 -29.52 19.49 -20.45
N ASP A 89 -28.56 19.38 -19.55
CA ASP A 89 -27.19 19.04 -19.89
C ASP A 89 -26.94 17.60 -19.39
N ASP A 90 -26.87 16.69 -20.35
CA ASP A 90 -26.37 15.31 -20.26
C ASP A 90 -24.86 15.37 -19.96
N ASP A 91 -24.47 15.86 -18.78
CA ASP A 91 -23.12 15.66 -18.26
C ASP A 91 -23.09 14.27 -17.60
N ASP A 92 -22.87 13.26 -18.44
CA ASP A 92 -22.15 12.04 -18.07
C ASP A 92 -20.73 12.48 -17.66
N ASP A 93 -20.62 13.10 -16.48
CA ASP A 93 -19.34 13.21 -15.79
C ASP A 93 -18.97 11.80 -15.41
N ALA A 94 -18.23 11.15 -16.31
CA ALA A 94 -17.30 10.11 -15.96
C ALA A 94 -16.25 10.73 -15.01
N THR A 95 -16.68 11.15 -13.82
CA THR A 95 -15.83 11.42 -12.69
C THR A 95 -15.07 10.11 -12.51
N THR A 96 -13.84 10.06 -13.00
CA THR A 96 -12.96 8.94 -12.73
C THR A 96 -12.71 8.98 -11.23
N HIS A 97 -13.58 8.31 -10.46
CA HIS A 97 -13.45 8.21 -9.03
C HIS A 97 -12.19 7.40 -8.78
N SER A 98 -11.07 8.10 -8.57
CA SER A 98 -9.83 7.50 -8.12
C SER A 98 -10.01 7.06 -6.68
N THR A 99 -10.63 5.89 -6.51
CA THR A 99 -10.85 5.26 -5.22
C THR A 99 -9.49 4.99 -4.59
N THR A 100 -9.19 5.72 -3.52
CA THR A 100 -7.96 5.52 -2.77
C THR A 100 -8.19 4.39 -1.77
N LEU A 101 -7.33 3.38 -1.75
CA LEU A 101 -7.39 2.28 -0.79
C LEU A 101 -6.31 2.44 0.28
N CYS A 102 -6.61 1.99 1.49
CA CYS A 102 -5.70 1.88 2.61
C CYS A 102 -5.56 0.42 3.03
N VAL A 103 -4.36 -0.12 2.95
CA VAL A 103 -4.03 -1.48 3.38
C VAL A 103 -3.22 -1.42 4.66
N TYR A 104 -3.62 -2.22 5.65
CA TYR A 104 -2.93 -2.35 6.92
C TYR A 104 -2.36 -3.75 7.09
N VAL A 105 -1.09 -3.82 7.49
CA VAL A 105 -0.34 -5.06 7.65
C VAL A 105 0.30 -5.07 9.04
N SER A 106 0.32 -6.25 9.66
CA SER A 106 0.99 -6.49 10.94
C SER A 106 2.13 -7.48 10.75
N PHE A 107 3.35 -7.07 11.12
CA PHE A 107 4.56 -7.89 11.12
C PHE A 107 4.90 -8.28 12.57
N GLY A 108 4.10 -9.18 13.15
CA GLY A 108 4.28 -9.61 14.53
C GLY A 108 4.09 -8.48 15.57
N GLY A 109 3.27 -7.48 15.27
CA GLY A 109 3.02 -6.31 16.13
C GLY A 109 3.66 -5.01 15.64
N LEU A 110 4.60 -5.06 14.68
CA LEU A 110 5.06 -3.89 13.95
C LEU A 110 4.06 -3.56 12.85
N LEU A 111 3.52 -2.34 12.85
CA LEU A 111 2.39 -1.99 11.99
C LEU A 111 2.85 -1.26 10.72
N MET A 112 2.11 -1.49 9.65
CA MET A 112 2.24 -0.74 8.41
C MET A 112 0.87 -0.27 7.93
N ARG A 113 0.81 0.95 7.39
CA ARG A 113 -0.31 1.49 6.61
C ARG A 113 0.20 1.98 5.26
N LEU A 114 -0.31 1.39 4.18
CA LEU A 114 -0.03 1.81 2.81
C LEU A 114 -1.29 2.39 2.18
N GLN A 115 -1.23 3.65 1.78
CA GLN A 115 -2.31 4.35 1.09
C GLN A 115 -1.92 4.63 -0.36
N ALA A 116 -2.73 4.16 -1.30
CA ALA A 116 -2.51 4.35 -2.74
C ALA A 116 -3.82 4.20 -3.52
N ASN A 117 -3.79 4.50 -4.82
CA ASN A 117 -4.92 4.27 -5.72
C ASN A 117 -5.27 2.76 -5.78
N ALA A 118 -6.54 2.45 -6.02
CA ALA A 118 -7.03 1.07 -6.09
C ALA A 118 -6.24 0.19 -7.07
N ASP A 119 -5.84 0.72 -8.23
CA ASP A 119 -5.08 -0.02 -9.24
C ASP A 119 -3.78 -0.64 -8.72
N HIS A 120 -3.15 0.03 -7.76
CA HIS A 120 -1.88 -0.41 -7.16
C HIS A 120 -2.06 -1.36 -5.98
N LEU A 121 -3.27 -1.46 -5.42
CA LEU A 121 -3.54 -2.23 -4.20
C LEU A 121 -4.53 -3.39 -4.40
N GLN A 122 -5.03 -3.59 -5.62
CA GLN A 122 -5.99 -4.65 -5.95
C GLN A 122 -5.52 -6.09 -5.66
N HIS A 123 -4.21 -6.32 -5.58
CA HIS A 123 -3.64 -7.64 -5.31
C HIS A 123 -3.59 -8.02 -3.82
N PHE A 124 -3.90 -7.07 -2.92
CA PHE A 124 -3.91 -7.35 -1.49
C PHE A 124 -5.25 -7.96 -1.09
N GLN A 125 -5.18 -9.10 -0.38
CA GLN A 125 -6.36 -9.75 0.18
C GLN A 125 -6.30 -9.75 1.70
N MET A 126 -7.47 -9.69 2.33
CA MET A 126 -7.59 -9.82 3.78
C MET A 126 -6.99 -11.16 4.24
N SER A 127 -6.29 -11.14 5.37
CA SER A 127 -5.60 -12.30 5.95
C SER A 127 -4.49 -12.91 5.06
N SER A 128 -4.10 -12.24 3.98
CA SER A 128 -2.98 -12.67 3.13
C SER A 128 -1.65 -12.42 3.83
N ASN A 129 -0.74 -13.40 3.70
CA ASN A 129 0.62 -13.30 4.19
C ASN A 129 1.50 -12.55 3.20
N ILE A 130 2.29 -11.61 3.70
CA ILE A 130 3.09 -10.70 2.89
C ILE A 130 4.48 -10.53 3.50
N TYR A 131 5.46 -10.53 2.61
CA TYR A 131 6.83 -10.15 2.86
C TYR A 131 7.03 -8.69 2.49
N LEU A 132 7.59 -7.91 3.41
CA LEU A 132 8.12 -6.59 3.17
C LEU A 132 9.65 -6.67 3.12
N MET A 133 10.24 -6.24 2.02
CA MET A 133 11.69 -6.17 1.86
C MET A 133 12.11 -4.72 1.63
N MET A 134 13.20 -4.27 2.25
CA MET A 134 13.69 -2.90 2.19
C MET A 134 15.19 -2.84 1.95
N LYS A 135 15.61 -1.80 1.22
CA LYS A 135 17.01 -1.49 0.96
C LYS A 135 17.21 0.02 0.92
N LYS A 136 18.24 0.52 1.59
CA LYS A 136 18.61 1.93 1.48
C LYS A 136 19.11 2.24 0.09
N VAL A 137 18.81 3.45 -0.38
CA VAL A 137 19.35 3.97 -1.63
C VAL A 137 20.45 4.96 -1.26
N ALA A 138 21.70 4.66 -1.62
CA ALA A 138 22.78 5.62 -1.52
C ALA A 138 22.58 6.71 -2.59
N PHE A 139 22.76 7.97 -2.20
CA PHE A 139 22.91 9.11 -3.11
C PHE A 139 24.37 9.55 -3.12
#